data_AF-A0AA36DBI4-F1
#
_entry.id   AF-A0AA36DBI4-F1
#
_cell.length_a   1.000
_cell.length_b   1.000
_cell.length_c   1.000
_cell.angle_alpha   90.00
_cell.angle_beta   90.00
_cell.angle_gamma   90.00
#
_symmetry.space_group_name_H-M   'P 1'
#
loop_
_entity.id
_entity.type
_entity.pdbx_description
1 polymer ?
#
loop_
_entity_poly.entity_id
_entity_poly.type
_entity_poly.pdbx_seq_one_letter_code
_entity_poly.pdbx_strand_id
1 'polypeptide(L)'
;MLGRNVVQASRHLSSTRYLNKQVQNVTIIGAGLMGSGIAQVSAQAKINVYLVDQKEAALQKAQKGIESSLSRVAKKKFADDAEGQKKFVGNATQFIKTTTDVEEAVKNADLVIEAIVENIDVKRDLFAQLEKNAKSDAILTTNTSSLKLSDIGLNLKNKKNFGGLHFFNPVPMMKLLEVVRHADTSDETFQTLNEYGKAIGKTTVACKDTPGFIVNRLLVPYMFEALRMYERGDASMEDIDVAMKLGAGYPMGPFELTDYVGLDTSKFIMDGWHKAYPDEPLFKPSKFLTQKVADGKFGRKSGEGFYNSRSFNRQIKNVTVIGAGIMGSGIAQVSAQAQINVFLKKFADDAAGQKKFVSDVSQYIKTTTDLKKGVRDADLVIEAIVENLDVKRALLAQLEKDAKSDAILTSNTSSLKLSDIGLNLKNKKNFGGLHFFNPVPMMKLLEVVKHSDTSDDTFNKLNEYGKAIGKTTVACKDTPGFIVNRLLVPYMFEALRMYERGDASMEDIDIAMKLGAGYPMGPFELSDYGGLDTAKFISDGWHKAYPDEPLFRPSRLLEEKVSQGKLGRKSGEGFYKHK
;
A
#
# COMPACT_ATOMS: atom_id res chain seq x y z
N MET A 1 21.21 -48.99 -29.58
CA MET A 1 21.66 -49.47 -28.25
C MET A 1 22.79 -48.55 -27.83
N LEU A 2 22.55 -47.56 -26.96
CA LEU A 2 22.57 -47.61 -25.48
C LEU A 2 23.76 -46.76 -25.01
N GLY A 3 23.49 -45.71 -24.25
CA GLY A 3 24.52 -44.87 -23.63
C GLY A 3 23.99 -43.50 -23.20
N ARG A 4 23.10 -43.47 -22.19
CA ARG A 4 22.63 -42.25 -21.54
C ARG A 4 23.80 -41.60 -20.77
N ASN A 5 24.25 -40.42 -21.19
CA ASN A 5 25.06 -39.55 -20.34
C ASN A 5 24.14 -38.77 -19.39
N VAL A 6 23.96 -39.30 -18.19
CA VAL A 6 23.38 -38.57 -17.06
C VAL A 6 24.49 -37.70 -16.48
N VAL A 7 24.45 -36.40 -16.74
CA VAL A 7 25.26 -35.43 -16.00
C VAL A 7 24.64 -35.32 -14.61
N GLN A 8 25.24 -36.01 -13.65
CA GLN A 8 24.96 -35.85 -12.22
C GLN A 8 25.37 -34.43 -11.83
N ALA A 9 24.40 -33.55 -11.60
CA ALA A 9 24.63 -32.30 -10.88
C ALA A 9 24.93 -32.65 -9.42
N SER A 10 26.21 -32.74 -9.07
CA SER A 10 26.66 -32.78 -7.68
C SER A 10 26.26 -31.46 -7.02
N ARG A 11 25.21 -31.50 -6.20
CA ARG A 11 24.92 -30.45 -5.23
C ARG A 11 26.06 -30.43 -4.23
N HIS A 12 27.04 -29.54 -4.41
CA HIS A 12 27.93 -29.14 -3.34
C HIS A 12 27.10 -28.36 -2.32
N LEU A 13 26.51 -29.08 -1.36
CA LEU A 13 26.12 -28.50 -0.08
C LEU A 13 27.42 -28.11 0.63
N SER A 14 27.88 -26.88 0.41
CA SER A 14 28.88 -26.26 1.26
C SER A 14 28.26 -26.08 2.64
N SER A 15 28.55 -27.02 3.54
CA SER A 15 28.11 -27.01 4.94
C SER A 15 29.10 -26.25 5.81
N THR A 16 29.63 -25.12 5.33
CA THR A 16 30.33 -24.20 6.21
C THR A 16 29.27 -23.56 7.11
N ARG A 17 29.08 -24.14 8.30
CA ARG A 17 28.41 -23.43 9.40
C ARG A 17 29.27 -22.19 9.67
N TYR A 18 28.88 -21.05 9.12
CA TYR A 18 29.38 -19.77 9.60
C TYR A 18 29.07 -19.73 11.10
N LEU A 19 30.10 -19.67 11.94
CA LEU A 19 29.96 -19.37 13.36
C LEU A 19 29.51 -17.91 13.43
N ASN A 20 28.21 -17.66 13.31
CA ASN A 20 27.69 -16.30 13.23
C ASN A 20 28.00 -15.56 14.54
N LYS A 21 28.64 -14.40 14.42
CA LYS A 21 28.94 -13.51 15.55
C LYS A 21 27.62 -13.06 16.17
N GLN A 22 27.33 -13.53 17.38
CA GLN A 22 26.18 -13.07 18.14
C GLN A 22 26.43 -11.64 18.64
N VAL A 23 25.50 -10.74 18.33
CA VAL A 23 25.53 -9.36 18.83
C VAL A 23 25.14 -9.35 20.31
N GLN A 24 26.09 -9.00 21.18
CA GLN A 24 25.87 -8.89 22.63
C GLN A 24 25.88 -7.45 23.12
N ASN A 25 26.60 -6.57 22.41
CA ASN A 25 26.73 -5.15 22.73
C ASN A 25 26.31 -4.31 21.52
N VAL A 26 25.27 -3.50 21.70
CA VAL A 26 24.75 -2.57 20.69
C VAL A 26 24.92 -1.15 21.16
N THR A 27 25.47 -0.30 20.29
CA THR A 27 25.55 1.14 20.52
C THR A 27 24.57 1.85 19.60
N ILE A 28 23.70 2.67 20.15
CA ILE A 28 22.65 3.39 19.42
C ILE A 28 22.95 4.88 19.50
N ILE A 29 23.21 5.50 18.34
CA ILE A 29 23.54 6.92 18.26
C ILE A 29 22.28 7.72 17.92
N GLY A 30 21.86 8.59 18.84
CA GLY A 30 20.66 9.41 18.78
C GLY A 30 19.59 8.92 19.76
N ALA A 31 19.23 9.76 20.74
CA ALA A 31 18.22 9.46 21.76
C ALA A 31 16.82 9.98 21.39
N GLY A 32 16.56 10.19 20.09
CA GLY A 32 15.27 10.57 19.56
C GLY A 32 14.22 9.46 19.64
N LEU A 33 13.09 9.67 18.97
CA LEU A 33 11.96 8.72 18.95
C LEU A 33 12.39 7.32 18.47
N MET A 34 13.16 7.25 17.38
CA MET A 34 13.61 5.98 16.81
C MET A 34 14.66 5.31 17.70
N GLY A 35 15.73 6.02 18.05
CA GLY A 35 16.82 5.44 18.85
C GLY A 35 16.38 4.97 20.24
N SER A 36 15.49 5.71 20.91
CA SER A 36 14.91 5.24 22.19
C SER A 36 14.05 3.97 22.02
N GLY A 37 13.30 3.87 20.93
CA GLY A 37 12.54 2.66 20.59
C GLY A 37 13.43 1.46 20.25
N ILE A 38 14.52 1.67 19.51
CA ILE A 38 15.52 0.64 19.18
C ILE A 38 16.24 0.17 20.46
N ALA A 39 16.59 1.10 21.36
CA ALA A 39 17.18 0.80 22.65
C ALA A 39 16.25 -0.08 23.49
N GLN A 40 14.97 0.29 23.55
CA GLN A 40 13.96 -0.49 24.27
C GLN A 40 13.89 -1.93 23.76
N VAL A 41 13.72 -2.15 22.45
CA VAL A 41 13.55 -3.52 21.92
C VAL A 41 14.83 -4.36 22.04
N SER A 42 16.00 -3.75 21.92
CA SER A 42 17.29 -4.42 22.12
C SER A 42 17.47 -4.86 23.57
N ALA A 43 17.18 -3.96 24.51
CA ALA A 43 17.28 -4.23 25.94
C ALA A 43 16.27 -5.28 26.41
N GLN A 44 15.05 -5.31 25.85
CA GLN A 44 14.07 -6.36 26.10
C GLN A 44 14.54 -7.75 25.63
N ALA A 45 15.45 -7.80 24.65
CA ALA A 45 16.13 -9.01 24.21
C ALA A 45 17.38 -9.36 25.02
N LYS A 46 17.65 -8.63 26.12
CA LYS A 46 18.82 -8.79 27.00
C LYS A 46 20.17 -8.53 26.32
N ILE A 47 20.16 -7.69 25.29
CA ILE A 47 21.37 -7.21 24.63
C ILE A 47 21.83 -5.95 25.38
N ASN A 48 23.12 -5.83 25.68
CA ASN A 48 23.65 -4.64 26.34
C ASN A 48 23.58 -3.45 25.38
N VAL A 49 22.96 -2.35 25.82
CA VAL A 49 22.74 -1.15 25.03
C VAL A 49 23.52 0.03 25.60
N TYR A 50 24.31 0.67 24.75
CA TYR A 50 24.75 2.06 24.97
C TYR A 50 23.88 2.99 24.14
N LEU A 51 23.06 3.82 24.79
CA LEU A 51 22.30 4.88 24.13
C LEU A 51 23.09 6.20 24.22
N VAL A 52 23.39 6.79 23.07
CA VAL A 52 24.27 7.94 22.96
C VAL A 52 23.53 9.13 22.38
N ASP A 53 23.73 10.31 22.95
CA ASP A 53 23.26 11.59 22.39
C ASP A 53 24.20 12.71 22.84
N GLN A 54 24.21 13.84 22.14
CA GLN A 54 25.03 14.99 22.51
C GLN A 54 24.51 15.72 23.74
N LYS A 55 23.22 15.53 24.09
CA LYS A 55 22.56 16.26 25.18
C LYS A 55 22.08 15.31 26.26
N GLU A 56 22.56 15.50 27.48
CA GLU A 56 22.09 14.75 28.66
C GLU A 56 20.57 14.84 28.85
N ALA A 57 19.99 16.02 28.58
CA ALA A 57 18.54 16.22 28.64
C ALA A 57 17.77 15.32 27.64
N ALA A 58 18.34 15.03 26.47
CA ALA A 58 17.75 14.11 25.49
C ALA A 58 17.81 12.66 26.00
N LEU A 59 18.92 12.25 26.61
CA LEU A 59 19.09 10.93 27.23
C LEU A 59 18.09 10.70 28.37
N GLN A 60 17.95 11.67 29.28
CA GLN A 60 16.97 11.61 30.38
C GLN A 60 15.54 11.52 29.85
N LYS A 61 15.21 12.27 28.78
CA LYS A 61 13.91 12.19 28.12
C LYS A 61 13.67 10.82 27.50
N ALA A 62 14.68 10.25 26.84
CA ALA A 62 14.62 8.93 26.25
C ALA A 62 14.41 7.83 27.31
N GLN A 63 15.18 7.86 28.41
CA GLN A 63 15.02 6.91 29.52
C GLN A 63 13.60 6.93 30.09
N LYS A 64 13.07 8.13 30.41
CA LYS A 64 11.68 8.28 30.87
C LYS A 64 10.66 7.78 29.84
N GLY A 65 10.90 8.04 28.55
CA GLY A 65 10.06 7.56 27.45
C GLY A 65 10.05 6.02 27.37
N ILE A 66 11.21 5.39 27.48
CA ILE A 66 11.38 3.93 27.50
C ILE A 66 10.66 3.32 28.70
N GLU A 67 10.88 3.85 29.91
CA GLU A 67 10.20 3.39 31.14
C GLU A 67 8.68 3.49 31.03
N SER A 68 8.16 4.61 30.52
CA SER A 68 6.73 4.82 30.32
C SER A 68 6.15 3.83 29.29
N SER A 69 6.85 3.64 28.18
CA SER A 69 6.50 2.68 27.14
C SER A 69 6.46 1.25 27.68
N LEU A 70 7.52 0.82 28.38
CA LEU A 70 7.62 -0.48 29.02
C LEU A 70 6.52 -0.68 30.07
N SER A 71 6.24 0.34 30.89
CA SER A 71 5.17 0.29 31.90
C SER A 71 3.80 0.05 31.27
N ARG A 72 3.52 0.68 30.13
CA ARG A 72 2.28 0.45 29.37
C ARG A 72 2.19 -0.97 28.80
N VAL A 73 3.29 -1.53 28.33
CA VAL A 73 3.35 -2.93 27.88
C VAL A 73 3.18 -3.88 29.08
N ALA A 74 3.84 -3.59 30.19
CA ALA A 74 3.78 -4.37 31.42
C ALA A 74 2.35 -4.47 31.96
N LYS A 75 1.62 -3.35 32.03
CA LYS A 75 0.20 -3.31 32.45
C LYS A 75 -0.70 -4.21 31.60
N LYS A 76 -0.41 -4.35 30.30
CA LYS A 76 -1.16 -5.24 29.40
C LYS A 76 -0.79 -6.71 29.56
N LYS A 77 0.49 -7.02 29.80
CA LYS A 77 1.02 -8.39 29.87
C LYS A 77 0.85 -9.04 31.25
N PHE A 78 0.92 -8.24 32.30
CA PHE A 78 0.85 -8.65 33.70
C PHE A 78 -0.30 -7.88 34.37
N ALA A 79 -1.51 -8.06 33.83
CA ALA A 79 -2.72 -7.50 34.44
C ALA A 79 -2.82 -7.99 35.89
N ASP A 80 -3.06 -7.07 36.81
CA ASP A 80 -3.21 -7.33 38.26
C ASP A 80 -1.98 -7.90 39.00
N ASP A 81 -0.82 -7.99 38.34
CA ASP A 81 0.47 -8.37 38.96
C ASP A 81 1.45 -7.18 38.95
N ALA A 82 1.37 -6.35 40.00
CA ALA A 82 2.23 -5.18 40.15
C ALA A 82 3.73 -5.52 40.26
N GLU A 83 4.06 -6.69 40.81
CA GLU A 83 5.44 -7.14 40.98
C GLU A 83 6.02 -7.62 39.64
N GLY A 84 5.24 -8.39 38.87
CA GLY A 84 5.58 -8.76 37.50
C GLY A 84 5.74 -7.54 36.60
N GLN A 85 4.94 -6.49 36.78
CA GLN A 85 5.09 -5.23 36.05
C GLN A 85 6.44 -4.56 36.35
N LYS A 86 6.79 -4.39 37.64
CA LYS A 86 8.08 -3.80 38.05
C LYS A 86 9.26 -4.61 37.55
N LYS A 87 9.22 -5.94 37.70
CA LYS A 87 10.25 -6.85 37.20
C LYS A 87 10.41 -6.75 35.68
N PHE A 88 9.32 -6.65 34.92
CA PHE A 88 9.39 -6.51 33.47
C PHE A 88 10.12 -5.22 33.04
N VAL A 89 9.80 -4.09 33.68
CA VAL A 89 10.46 -2.81 33.39
C VAL A 89 11.93 -2.88 33.77
N GLY A 90 12.24 -3.26 35.02
CA GLY A 90 13.62 -3.37 35.52
C GLY A 90 14.48 -4.34 34.72
N ASN A 91 13.89 -5.46 34.27
CA ASN A 91 14.60 -6.46 33.47
C ASN A 91 15.08 -5.93 32.12
N ALA A 92 14.39 -4.94 31.54
CA ALA A 92 14.83 -4.30 30.31
C ALA A 92 15.77 -3.12 30.61
N THR A 93 15.40 -2.23 31.53
CA THR A 93 16.18 -1.00 31.76
C THR A 93 17.59 -1.26 32.29
N GLN A 94 17.83 -2.36 33.01
CA GLN A 94 19.18 -2.73 33.48
C GLN A 94 20.19 -2.97 32.35
N PHE A 95 19.72 -3.26 31.13
CA PHE A 95 20.58 -3.46 29.95
C PHE A 95 20.90 -2.15 29.23
N ILE A 96 20.40 -0.99 29.70
CA ILE A 96 20.59 0.30 29.02
C ILE A 96 21.52 1.18 29.86
N LYS A 97 22.68 1.51 29.30
CA LYS A 97 23.55 2.59 29.77
C LYS A 97 23.43 3.78 28.81
N THR A 98 23.45 4.99 29.36
CA THR A 98 23.48 6.23 28.58
C THR A 98 24.83 6.89 28.68
N THR A 99 25.28 7.57 27.63
CA THR A 99 26.50 8.41 27.66
C THR A 99 26.41 9.50 26.61
N THR A 100 27.18 10.57 26.81
CA THR A 100 27.41 11.61 25.79
C THR A 100 28.71 11.39 25.02
N ASP A 101 29.52 10.40 25.43
CA ASP A 101 30.79 10.05 24.82
C ASP A 101 30.62 8.91 23.80
N VAL A 102 30.67 9.28 22.51
CA VAL A 102 30.60 8.33 21.39
C VAL A 102 31.80 7.37 21.39
N GLU A 103 33.00 7.84 21.74
CA GLU A 103 34.21 7.03 21.69
C GLU A 103 34.21 5.95 22.78
N GLU A 104 33.76 6.29 23.99
CA GLU A 104 33.53 5.31 25.06
C GLU A 104 32.54 4.23 24.60
N ALA A 105 31.41 4.66 24.02
CA ALA A 105 30.31 3.78 23.67
C ALA A 105 30.64 2.77 22.56
N VAL A 106 31.50 3.14 21.59
CA VAL A 106 31.78 2.27 20.43
C VAL A 106 32.93 1.30 20.64
N LYS A 107 33.79 1.52 21.64
CA LYS A 107 34.98 0.68 21.91
C LYS A 107 34.65 -0.81 22.05
N ASN A 108 33.50 -1.14 22.63
CA ASN A 108 33.08 -2.52 22.87
C ASN A 108 31.91 -2.98 21.99
N ALA A 109 31.40 -2.13 21.11
CA ALA A 109 30.23 -2.43 20.30
C ALA A 109 30.49 -3.58 19.32
N ASP A 110 29.56 -4.53 19.25
CA ASP A 110 29.50 -5.53 18.17
C ASP A 110 28.73 -4.95 16.98
N LEU A 111 27.71 -4.13 17.28
CA LEU A 111 26.84 -3.46 16.32
C LEU A 111 26.63 -2.00 16.76
N VAL A 112 26.76 -1.07 15.82
CA VAL A 112 26.39 0.35 15.98
C VAL A 112 25.17 0.64 15.10
N ILE A 113 24.15 1.29 15.65
CA ILE A 113 22.94 1.71 14.95
C ILE A 113 22.79 3.23 15.05
N GLU A 114 22.99 3.90 13.93
CA GLU A 114 22.83 5.34 13.81
C GLU A 114 21.36 5.71 13.56
N ALA A 115 20.80 6.61 14.39
CA ALA A 115 19.42 7.10 14.33
C ALA A 115 19.32 8.62 14.65
N ILE A 116 20.25 9.39 14.09
CA ILE A 116 20.32 10.85 14.19
C ILE A 116 19.50 11.53 13.08
N VAL A 117 19.58 12.86 13.01
CA VAL A 117 18.93 13.68 11.98
C VAL A 117 19.24 13.19 10.57
N GLU A 118 18.26 13.30 9.67
CA GLU A 118 18.35 12.83 8.29
C GLU A 118 19.13 13.83 7.40
N ASN A 119 20.42 14.04 7.70
CA ASN A 119 21.31 14.92 6.95
C ASN A 119 22.57 14.14 6.51
N ILE A 120 22.89 14.21 5.22
CA ILE A 120 23.96 13.40 4.63
C ILE A 120 25.35 13.76 5.15
N ASP A 121 25.65 15.04 5.34
CA ASP A 121 26.97 15.51 5.76
C ASP A 121 27.21 15.13 7.24
N VAL A 122 26.21 15.37 8.09
CA VAL A 122 26.25 14.98 9.52
C VAL A 122 26.44 13.47 9.68
N LYS A 123 25.75 12.65 8.86
CA LYS A 123 25.92 11.20 8.90
C LYS A 123 27.30 10.78 8.41
N ARG A 124 27.81 11.33 7.32
CA ARG A 124 29.16 11.02 6.80
C ARG A 124 30.24 11.30 7.83
N ASP A 125 30.18 12.47 8.48
CA ASP A 125 31.13 12.85 9.52
C ASP A 125 31.07 11.89 10.72
N LEU A 126 29.85 11.54 11.16
CA LEU A 126 29.67 10.56 12.21
C LEU A 126 30.24 9.18 11.82
N PHE A 127 29.90 8.65 10.64
CA PHE A 127 30.38 7.34 10.20
C PHE A 127 31.91 7.27 10.09
N ALA A 128 32.57 8.36 9.71
CA ALA A 128 34.03 8.45 9.74
C ALA A 128 34.58 8.39 11.18
N GLN A 129 33.93 9.07 12.13
CA GLN A 129 34.27 8.98 13.56
C GLN A 129 34.05 7.57 14.10
N LEU A 130 32.94 6.91 13.73
CA LEU A 130 32.61 5.55 14.15
C LEU A 130 33.63 4.54 13.64
N GLU A 131 34.00 4.59 12.35
CA GLU A 131 35.00 3.69 11.76
C GLU A 131 36.38 3.83 12.42
N LYS A 132 36.76 5.06 12.82
CA LYS A 132 38.03 5.32 13.49
C LYS A 132 38.09 4.72 14.91
N ASN A 133 36.98 4.76 15.64
CA ASN A 133 36.96 4.51 17.08
C ASN A 133 36.37 3.15 17.48
N ALA A 134 35.55 2.54 16.63
CA ALA A 134 35.00 1.21 16.85
C ALA A 134 36.04 0.10 16.61
N LYS A 135 35.74 -1.11 17.06
CA LYS A 135 36.54 -2.30 16.71
C LYS A 135 36.54 -2.49 15.20
N SER A 136 37.63 -3.03 14.65
CA SER A 136 37.75 -3.29 13.20
C SER A 136 36.69 -4.25 12.65
N ASP A 137 36.13 -5.10 13.53
CA ASP A 137 35.09 -6.09 13.24
C ASP A 137 33.71 -5.68 13.76
N ALA A 138 33.53 -4.43 14.20
CA ALA A 138 32.22 -3.88 14.55
C ALA A 138 31.38 -3.66 13.29
N ILE A 139 30.09 -3.98 13.36
CA ILE A 139 29.16 -3.71 12.27
C ILE A 139 28.57 -2.32 12.44
N LEU A 140 28.70 -1.47 11.44
CA LEU A 140 28.14 -0.11 11.44
C LEU A 140 26.85 -0.10 10.62
N THR A 141 25.77 0.41 11.20
CA THR A 141 24.47 0.49 10.51
C THR A 141 23.79 1.82 10.71
N THR A 142 22.91 2.16 9.78
CA THR A 142 22.02 3.32 9.86
C THR A 142 20.55 2.90 9.84
N ASN A 143 19.72 3.62 10.59
CA ASN A 143 18.25 3.57 10.56
C ASN A 143 17.67 4.58 9.55
N THR A 144 18.47 5.16 8.66
CA THR A 144 17.97 6.09 7.62
C THR A 144 16.74 5.51 6.91
N SER A 145 15.79 6.37 6.56
CA SER A 145 14.54 5.97 5.90
C SER A 145 14.49 6.39 4.42
N SER A 146 15.41 7.26 4.00
CA SER A 146 15.34 7.94 2.71
C SER A 146 16.68 8.14 2.00
N LEU A 147 17.81 8.15 2.73
CA LEU A 147 19.14 8.31 2.17
C LEU A 147 19.71 6.94 1.78
N LYS A 148 20.52 6.92 0.72
CA LYS A 148 21.23 5.71 0.31
C LYS A 148 22.39 5.40 1.25
N LEU A 149 22.58 4.12 1.51
CA LEU A 149 23.77 3.62 2.23
C LEU A 149 25.04 3.97 1.46
N SER A 150 25.03 3.88 0.13
CA SER A 150 26.15 4.24 -0.74
C SER A 150 26.57 5.71 -0.58
N ASP A 151 25.62 6.61 -0.36
CA ASP A 151 25.92 8.02 -0.09
C ASP A 151 26.49 8.21 1.32
N ILE A 152 25.92 7.53 2.33
CA ILE A 152 26.35 7.63 3.74
C ILE A 152 27.75 7.04 3.91
N GLY A 153 27.96 5.83 3.39
CA GLY A 153 29.18 5.06 3.52
C GLY A 153 30.28 5.44 2.52
N LEU A 154 30.10 6.51 1.72
CA LEU A 154 31.02 6.92 0.66
C LEU A 154 32.48 6.89 1.12
N ASN A 155 32.75 7.49 2.28
CA ASN A 155 34.09 7.67 2.85
C ASN A 155 34.56 6.53 3.77
N LEU A 156 33.74 5.50 4.00
CA LEU A 156 34.14 4.34 4.81
C LEU A 156 35.18 3.49 4.06
N LYS A 157 36.24 3.08 4.75
CA LYS A 157 37.26 2.18 4.23
C LYS A 157 36.78 0.73 4.21
N ASN A 158 36.12 0.27 5.28
CA ASN A 158 35.63 -1.10 5.40
C ASN A 158 34.10 -1.18 5.25
N LYS A 159 33.64 -1.16 4.00
CA LYS A 159 32.21 -1.29 3.67
C LYS A 159 31.66 -2.72 3.84
N LYS A 160 32.52 -3.73 4.12
CA LYS A 160 32.08 -5.12 4.35
C LYS A 160 31.25 -5.26 5.60
N ASN A 161 31.57 -4.49 6.64
CA ASN A 161 30.88 -4.45 7.93
C ASN A 161 29.89 -3.27 8.02
N PHE A 162 29.37 -2.80 6.89
CA PHE A 162 28.43 -1.69 6.82
C PHE A 162 27.09 -2.14 6.22
N GLY A 163 25.97 -1.63 6.73
CA GLY A 163 24.64 -1.97 6.24
C GLY A 163 23.55 -1.04 6.78
N GLY A 164 22.29 -1.42 6.60
CA GLY A 164 21.15 -0.66 7.11
C GLY A 164 20.21 -1.55 7.92
N LEU A 165 19.65 -0.94 8.97
CA LEU A 165 18.61 -1.53 9.81
C LEU A 165 17.48 -0.51 9.92
N HIS A 166 16.55 -0.56 8.98
CA HIS A 166 15.46 0.41 8.92
C HIS A 166 14.25 -0.10 9.71
N PHE A 167 14.06 0.51 10.89
CA PHE A 167 12.96 0.27 11.80
C PHE A 167 11.75 1.16 11.49
N PHE A 168 10.57 0.69 11.85
CA PHE A 168 9.31 1.39 11.62
C PHE A 168 8.74 1.97 12.92
N ASN A 169 8.24 3.20 12.86
CA ASN A 169 7.65 3.90 14.00
C ASN A 169 6.20 3.46 14.25
N PRO A 170 5.78 3.18 15.50
CA PRO A 170 6.58 3.06 16.73
C PRO A 170 7.36 1.75 16.81
N VAL A 171 8.68 1.86 17.06
CA VAL A 171 9.61 0.71 17.02
C VAL A 171 9.17 -0.46 17.91
N PRO A 172 8.70 -0.29 19.16
CA PRO A 172 8.27 -1.43 19.97
C PRO A 172 7.02 -2.16 19.45
N MET A 173 6.20 -1.49 18.64
CA MET A 173 4.92 -2.02 18.14
C MET A 173 5.05 -2.62 16.75
N MET A 174 5.86 -2.00 15.88
CA MET A 174 6.04 -2.44 14.50
C MET A 174 6.90 -3.71 14.45
N LYS A 175 6.43 -4.72 13.71
CA LYS A 175 7.11 -6.03 13.63
C LYS A 175 8.20 -6.07 12.57
N LEU A 176 8.10 -5.24 11.54
CA LEU A 176 9.01 -5.25 10.42
C LEU A 176 10.36 -4.61 10.75
N LEU A 177 11.42 -5.17 10.17
CA LEU A 177 12.75 -4.56 10.08
C LEU A 177 13.29 -4.83 8.66
N GLU A 178 13.57 -3.77 7.92
CA GLU A 178 14.26 -3.89 6.63
C GLU A 178 15.77 -3.98 6.88
N VAL A 179 16.37 -5.10 6.47
CA VAL A 179 17.82 -5.29 6.50
C VAL A 179 18.36 -4.91 5.13
N VAL A 180 18.97 -3.72 5.07
CA VAL A 180 19.41 -3.11 3.82
C VAL A 180 20.85 -3.48 3.56
N ARG A 181 21.09 -4.11 2.40
CA ARG A 181 22.40 -4.54 1.97
C ARG A 181 23.05 -3.50 1.07
N HIS A 182 24.19 -2.95 1.50
CA HIS A 182 25.08 -2.18 0.63
C HIS A 182 25.81 -3.15 -0.33
N ALA A 183 26.23 -2.67 -1.50
CA ALA A 183 26.87 -3.50 -2.53
C ALA A 183 28.09 -4.29 -2.00
N ASP A 184 28.84 -3.68 -1.09
CA ASP A 184 30.05 -4.27 -0.48
C ASP A 184 29.77 -5.05 0.83
N THR A 185 28.55 -5.03 1.37
CA THR A 185 28.23 -5.73 2.63
C THR A 185 28.49 -7.23 2.49
N SER A 186 29.28 -7.79 3.41
CA SER A 186 29.60 -9.23 3.40
C SER A 186 28.37 -10.08 3.73
N ASP A 187 28.35 -11.34 3.26
CA ASP A 187 27.28 -12.28 3.61
C ASP A 187 27.21 -12.54 5.12
N GLU A 188 28.36 -12.59 5.80
CA GLU A 188 28.45 -12.75 7.25
C GLU A 188 27.79 -11.57 7.98
N THR A 189 28.16 -10.33 7.62
CA THR A 189 27.54 -9.12 8.18
C THR A 189 26.04 -9.11 7.93
N PHE A 190 25.61 -9.41 6.69
CA PHE A 190 24.19 -9.42 6.35
C PHE A 190 23.40 -10.46 7.14
N GLN A 191 23.99 -11.65 7.37
CA GLN A 191 23.37 -12.70 8.18
C GLN A 191 23.31 -12.30 9.67
N THR A 192 24.38 -11.72 10.23
CA THR A 192 24.40 -11.20 11.61
C THR A 192 23.31 -10.14 11.82
N LEU A 193 23.10 -9.23 10.86
CA LEU A 193 22.05 -8.22 10.95
C LEU A 193 20.64 -8.84 10.93
N ASN A 194 20.42 -9.87 10.10
CA ASN A 194 19.17 -10.62 10.08
C ASN A 194 18.92 -11.35 11.42
N GLU A 195 19.94 -11.96 11.99
CA GLU A 195 19.86 -12.67 13.27
C GLU A 195 19.62 -11.73 14.43
N TYR A 196 20.29 -10.57 14.45
CA TYR A 196 20.02 -9.51 15.41
C TYR A 196 18.55 -9.08 15.34
N GLY A 197 18.02 -8.81 14.15
CA GLY A 197 16.62 -8.45 13.95
C GLY A 197 15.64 -9.49 14.50
N LYS A 198 15.90 -10.78 14.23
CA LYS A 198 15.10 -11.89 14.79
C LYS A 198 15.22 -11.99 16.31
N ALA A 199 16.42 -11.80 16.86
CA ALA A 199 16.67 -11.86 18.30
C ALA A 199 15.89 -10.78 19.08
N ILE A 200 15.71 -9.60 18.50
CA ILE A 200 14.89 -8.52 19.09
C ILE A 200 13.39 -8.62 18.75
N GLY A 201 12.95 -9.77 18.22
CA GLY A 201 11.55 -10.05 17.95
C GLY A 201 10.97 -9.38 16.70
N LYS A 202 11.84 -8.98 15.75
CA LYS A 202 11.40 -8.46 14.44
C LYS A 202 11.31 -9.56 13.40
N THR A 203 10.42 -9.35 12.44
CA THR A 203 10.43 -10.05 11.15
C THR A 203 11.33 -9.26 10.22
N THR A 204 12.43 -9.88 9.79
CA THR A 204 13.39 -9.26 8.89
C THR A 204 13.00 -9.50 7.44
N VAL A 205 13.18 -8.48 6.60
CA VAL A 205 13.08 -8.58 5.14
C VAL A 205 14.37 -8.09 4.51
N ALA A 206 14.81 -8.74 3.44
CA ALA A 206 16.03 -8.41 2.73
C ALA A 206 15.78 -7.40 1.61
N CYS A 207 16.59 -6.35 1.53
CA CYS A 207 16.53 -5.42 0.40
C CYS A 207 17.89 -4.81 0.04
N LYS A 208 18.03 -4.38 -1.21
CA LYS A 208 19.17 -3.60 -1.68
C LYS A 208 19.05 -2.13 -1.30
N ASP A 209 20.20 -1.44 -1.30
CA ASP A 209 20.30 0.01 -1.18
C ASP A 209 19.65 0.76 -2.37
N THR A 210 18.34 0.94 -2.28
CA THR A 210 17.53 1.70 -3.23
C THR A 210 16.77 2.81 -2.48
N PRO A 211 16.40 3.93 -3.15
CA PRO A 211 15.70 5.03 -2.47
C PRO A 211 14.43 4.55 -1.77
N GLY A 212 14.40 4.59 -0.44
CA GLY A 212 13.25 4.15 0.35
C GLY A 212 13.07 2.63 0.46
N PHE A 213 14.07 1.84 0.07
CA PHE A 213 14.12 0.39 0.26
C PHE A 213 12.90 -0.34 -0.35
N ILE A 214 12.09 -1.04 0.45
CA ILE A 214 10.84 -1.65 -0.01
C ILE A 214 9.66 -0.75 0.33
N VAL A 215 9.41 -0.53 1.62
CA VAL A 215 8.15 0.09 2.07
C VAL A 215 8.04 1.52 1.58
N ASN A 216 9.05 2.37 1.80
CA ASN A 216 8.95 3.78 1.40
C ASN A 216 9.00 3.95 -0.12
N ARG A 217 9.78 3.11 -0.82
CA ARG A 217 9.84 3.10 -2.29
C ARG A 217 8.47 2.85 -2.92
N LEU A 218 7.61 2.06 -2.27
CA LEU A 218 6.24 1.80 -2.71
C LEU A 218 5.22 2.79 -2.13
N LEU A 219 5.35 3.13 -0.85
CA LEU A 219 4.35 3.91 -0.10
C LEU A 219 4.39 5.40 -0.44
N VAL A 220 5.58 5.99 -0.55
CA VAL A 220 5.71 7.45 -0.79
C VAL A 220 5.18 7.83 -2.18
N PRO A 221 5.53 7.15 -3.29
CA PRO A 221 4.93 7.47 -4.58
C PRO A 221 3.42 7.24 -4.63
N TYR A 222 2.91 6.23 -3.91
CA TYR A 222 1.46 6.02 -3.74
C TYR A 222 0.78 7.24 -3.09
N MET A 223 1.34 7.77 -2.00
CA MET A 223 0.84 8.98 -1.35
C MET A 223 0.89 10.20 -2.29
N PHE A 224 1.96 10.33 -3.07
CA PHE A 224 2.10 11.43 -4.02
C PHE A 224 1.18 11.31 -5.23
N GLU A 225 0.83 10.11 -5.68
CA GLU A 225 -0.19 9.97 -6.72
C GLU A 225 -1.58 10.39 -6.19
N ALA A 226 -1.89 10.14 -4.92
CA ALA A 226 -3.12 10.65 -4.30
C ALA A 226 -3.14 12.20 -4.24
N LEU A 227 -1.99 12.84 -3.92
CA LEU A 227 -1.85 14.29 -3.99
C LEU A 227 -2.08 14.81 -5.42
N ARG A 228 -1.48 14.17 -6.42
CA ARG A 228 -1.65 14.55 -7.83
C ARG A 228 -3.08 14.32 -8.33
N MET A 229 -3.74 13.26 -7.88
CA MET A 229 -5.17 13.03 -8.12
C MET A 229 -6.00 14.21 -7.61
N TYR A 230 -5.75 14.66 -6.40
CA TYR A 230 -6.42 15.85 -5.86
C TYR A 230 -6.07 17.12 -6.64
N GLU A 231 -4.80 17.33 -7.01
CA GLU A 231 -4.37 18.49 -7.82
C GLU A 231 -5.08 18.55 -9.19
N ARG A 232 -5.34 17.40 -9.83
CA ARG A 232 -6.13 17.30 -11.07
C ARG A 232 -7.64 17.45 -10.82
N GLY A 233 -8.05 17.45 -9.56
CA GLY A 233 -9.43 17.45 -9.10
C GLY A 233 -10.16 16.15 -9.43
N ASP A 234 -9.45 15.01 -9.47
CA ASP A 234 -10.01 13.71 -9.80
C ASP A 234 -11.01 13.26 -8.71
N ALA A 235 -10.75 13.57 -7.45
CA ALA A 235 -11.62 13.30 -6.30
C ALA A 235 -11.25 14.21 -5.10
N SER A 236 -12.13 14.31 -4.10
CA SER A 236 -11.83 15.00 -2.84
C SER A 236 -10.85 14.20 -1.97
N MET A 237 -10.17 14.84 -1.02
CA MET A 237 -9.21 14.15 -0.14
C MET A 237 -9.91 13.12 0.75
N GLU A 238 -11.11 13.47 1.25
CA GLU A 238 -12.01 12.60 2.00
C GLU A 238 -12.41 11.36 1.19
N ASP A 239 -12.83 11.57 -0.06
CA ASP A 239 -13.26 10.49 -0.94
C ASP A 239 -12.10 9.56 -1.28
N ILE A 240 -10.91 10.12 -1.53
CA ILE A 240 -9.70 9.32 -1.80
C ILE A 240 -9.36 8.44 -0.60
N ASP A 241 -9.40 8.99 0.61
CA ASP A 241 -9.11 8.24 1.83
C ASP A 241 -10.14 7.15 2.13
N VAL A 242 -11.42 7.48 2.00
CA VAL A 242 -12.51 6.51 2.18
C VAL A 242 -12.42 5.40 1.14
N ALA A 243 -12.12 5.76 -0.11
CA ALA A 243 -11.96 4.79 -1.19
C ALA A 243 -10.84 3.79 -0.90
N MET A 244 -9.66 4.26 -0.48
CA MET A 244 -8.54 3.36 -0.20
C MET A 244 -8.77 2.51 1.05
N LYS A 245 -9.41 3.05 2.09
CA LYS A 245 -9.76 2.28 3.29
C LYS A 245 -10.78 1.19 3.01
N LEU A 246 -11.86 1.50 2.28
CA LEU A 246 -12.96 0.56 2.07
C LEU A 246 -12.81 -0.32 0.82
N GLY A 247 -12.10 0.16 -0.19
CA GLY A 247 -11.86 -0.52 -1.46
C GLY A 247 -10.64 -1.43 -1.39
N ALA A 248 -9.49 -0.90 -0.95
CA ALA A 248 -8.24 -1.67 -0.83
C ALA A 248 -8.03 -2.28 0.58
N GLY A 249 -8.87 -1.93 1.55
CA GLY A 249 -8.76 -2.43 2.92
C GLY A 249 -7.59 -1.82 3.70
N TYR A 250 -7.09 -0.67 3.28
CA TYR A 250 -5.94 -0.04 3.94
C TYR A 250 -6.32 0.51 5.32
N PRO A 251 -5.40 0.47 6.30
CA PRO A 251 -5.71 0.91 7.67
C PRO A 251 -5.92 2.42 7.78
N MET A 252 -5.38 3.19 6.84
CA MET A 252 -5.45 4.65 6.80
C MET A 252 -5.46 5.12 5.33
N GLY A 253 -6.23 6.17 5.04
CA GLY A 253 -6.20 6.79 3.71
C GLY A 253 -4.88 7.52 3.45
N PRO A 254 -4.49 7.75 2.18
CA PRO A 254 -3.21 8.40 1.86
C PRO A 254 -3.07 9.83 2.40
N PHE A 255 -4.15 10.62 2.47
CA PHE A 255 -4.11 11.97 3.06
C PHE A 255 -4.01 11.90 4.58
N GLU A 256 -4.82 11.05 5.23
CA GLU A 256 -4.74 10.78 6.67
C GLU A 256 -3.34 10.31 7.08
N LEU A 257 -2.72 9.46 6.26
CA LEU A 257 -1.36 8.95 6.47
C LEU A 257 -0.32 10.05 6.29
N THR A 258 -0.48 10.92 5.29
CA THR A 258 0.40 12.09 5.08
C THR A 258 0.31 13.03 6.28
N ASP A 259 -0.89 13.30 6.80
CA ASP A 259 -1.11 14.11 8.01
C ASP A 259 -0.51 13.47 9.27
N TYR A 260 -0.49 12.13 9.34
CA TYR A 260 0.11 11.39 10.43
C TYR A 260 1.65 11.42 10.40
N VAL A 261 2.24 11.21 9.21
CA VAL A 261 3.70 11.24 8.99
C VAL A 261 4.26 12.66 9.12
N GLY A 262 3.49 13.64 8.65
CA GLY A 262 3.87 15.05 8.56
C GLY A 262 4.15 15.46 7.11
N LEU A 263 3.45 16.50 6.64
CA LEU A 263 3.53 16.97 5.26
C LEU A 263 4.93 17.43 4.87
N ASP A 264 5.64 18.07 5.79
CA ASP A 264 7.03 18.52 5.64
C ASP A 264 8.01 17.34 5.55
N THR A 265 7.79 16.28 6.33
CA THR A 265 8.57 15.03 6.23
C THR A 265 8.38 14.39 4.86
N SER A 266 7.13 14.23 4.41
CA SER A 266 6.81 13.66 3.08
C SER A 266 7.40 14.50 1.95
N LYS A 267 7.33 15.84 2.06
CA LYS A 267 7.94 16.78 1.11
C LYS A 267 9.46 16.63 1.09
N PHE A 268 10.11 16.59 2.25
CA PHE A 268 11.57 16.45 2.37
C PHE A 268 12.07 15.19 1.66
N ILE A 269 11.42 14.05 1.89
CA ILE A 269 11.76 12.77 1.24
C ILE A 269 11.63 12.90 -0.28
N MET A 270 10.47 13.38 -0.77
CA MET A 270 10.22 13.45 -2.20
C MET A 270 11.15 14.42 -2.92
N ASP A 271 11.39 15.61 -2.36
CA ASP A 271 12.30 16.60 -2.95
C ASP A 271 13.74 16.07 -2.99
N GLY A 272 14.17 15.35 -1.94
CA GLY A 272 15.47 14.69 -1.90
C GLY A 272 15.62 13.65 -3.00
N TRP A 273 14.62 12.79 -3.18
CA TRP A 273 14.60 11.80 -4.26
C TRP A 273 14.53 12.44 -5.65
N HIS A 274 13.70 13.47 -5.83
CA HIS A 274 13.60 14.18 -7.10
C HIS A 274 14.92 14.85 -7.49
N LYS A 275 15.60 15.49 -6.52
CA LYS A 275 16.90 16.11 -6.75
C LYS A 275 17.96 15.08 -7.18
N ALA A 276 17.93 13.88 -6.59
CA ALA A 276 18.86 12.81 -6.92
C ALA A 276 18.51 12.08 -8.23
N TYR A 277 17.23 12.04 -8.58
CA TYR A 277 16.68 11.29 -9.73
C TYR A 277 15.60 12.12 -10.44
N PRO A 278 15.98 13.22 -11.13
CA PRO A 278 15.01 14.16 -11.71
C PRO A 278 14.14 13.51 -12.81
N ASP A 279 14.68 12.49 -13.48
CA ASP A 279 14.03 11.80 -14.59
C ASP A 279 13.15 10.63 -14.13
N GLU A 280 13.18 10.24 -12.86
CA GLU A 280 12.35 9.15 -12.33
C GLU A 280 10.89 9.61 -12.15
N PRO A 281 9.93 9.09 -12.93
CA PRO A 281 8.56 9.58 -12.94
C PRO A 281 7.83 9.48 -11.59
N LEU A 282 8.18 8.48 -10.78
CA LEU A 282 7.61 8.31 -9.43
C LEU A 282 7.98 9.46 -8.50
N PHE A 283 9.10 10.12 -8.74
CA PHE A 283 9.68 11.11 -7.83
C PHE A 283 9.32 12.56 -8.17
N LYS A 284 8.22 12.80 -8.88
CA LYS A 284 7.76 14.18 -9.15
C LYS A 284 7.18 14.83 -7.89
N PRO A 285 7.64 16.02 -7.47
CA PRO A 285 7.09 16.75 -6.32
C PRO A 285 5.62 17.17 -6.52
N SER A 286 4.95 17.55 -5.43
CA SER A 286 3.59 18.11 -5.44
C SER A 286 3.63 19.61 -5.12
N LYS A 287 2.98 20.41 -5.98
CA LYS A 287 2.83 21.86 -5.76
C LYS A 287 1.89 22.15 -4.61
N PHE A 288 0.81 21.38 -4.51
CA PHE A 288 -0.16 21.47 -3.42
C PHE A 288 0.50 21.22 -2.06
N LEU A 289 1.28 20.15 -1.93
CA LEU A 289 2.02 19.85 -0.70
C LEU A 289 3.03 20.96 -0.36
N THR A 290 3.74 21.46 -1.37
CA THR A 290 4.69 22.57 -1.21
C THR A 290 4.03 23.81 -0.62
N GLN A 291 2.84 24.17 -1.13
CA GLN A 291 2.09 25.31 -0.60
C GLN A 291 1.63 25.08 0.85
N LYS A 292 1.07 23.92 1.17
CA LYS A 292 0.62 23.60 2.54
C LYS A 292 1.76 23.68 3.57
N VAL A 293 2.94 23.18 3.21
CA VAL A 293 4.13 23.28 4.07
C VAL A 293 4.59 24.73 4.22
N ALA A 294 4.56 25.53 3.15
CA ALA A 294 4.85 26.96 3.22
C ALA A 294 3.86 27.72 4.12
N ASP A 295 2.60 27.29 4.17
CA ASP A 295 1.55 27.83 5.04
C ASP A 295 1.67 27.35 6.51
N GLY A 296 2.70 26.58 6.87
CA GLY A 296 2.89 26.05 8.22
C GLY A 296 1.95 24.89 8.59
N LYS A 297 1.26 24.30 7.62
CA LYS A 297 0.34 23.17 7.83
C LYS A 297 1.09 21.86 7.68
N PHE A 298 1.45 21.26 8.81
CA PHE A 298 2.25 20.03 8.89
C PHE A 298 1.44 18.80 9.33
N GLY A 299 0.11 18.88 9.34
CA GLY A 299 -0.78 17.79 9.74
C GLY A 299 -0.96 17.71 11.26
N ARG A 300 -0.95 16.51 11.84
CA ARG A 300 -1.28 16.30 13.27
C ARG A 300 -0.41 17.12 14.23
N LYS A 301 0.86 17.34 13.88
CA LYS A 301 1.79 18.08 14.73
C LYS A 301 1.56 19.60 14.75
N SER A 302 0.81 20.14 13.78
CA SER A 302 0.40 21.56 13.72
C SER A 302 -1.08 21.78 14.00
N GLY A 303 -1.89 20.72 14.17
CA GLY A 303 -3.32 20.79 14.54
C GLY A 303 -4.30 21.07 13.39
N GLU A 304 -3.81 21.39 12.19
CA GLU A 304 -4.61 21.61 10.97
C GLU A 304 -3.93 20.92 9.78
N GLY A 305 -4.72 20.20 8.97
CA GLY A 305 -4.29 19.41 7.81
C GLY A 305 -5.30 19.52 6.66
N PHE A 306 -6.02 18.44 6.34
CA PHE A 306 -6.84 18.36 5.12
C PHE A 306 -8.38 18.54 5.26
N TYR A 307 -9.04 18.32 6.40
CA TYR A 307 -10.50 18.02 6.41
C TYR A 307 -11.46 19.08 6.99
N ASN A 308 -12.69 19.15 6.42
CA ASN A 308 -13.96 19.59 7.05
C ASN A 308 -15.17 19.26 6.13
N SER A 309 -16.24 18.59 6.62
CA SER A 309 -17.31 18.02 5.75
C SER A 309 -18.77 18.36 6.13
N ARG A 310 -19.65 18.49 5.11
CA ARG A 310 -21.15 18.47 5.20
C ARG A 310 -21.76 17.67 4.03
N SER A 311 -22.99 17.18 4.19
CA SER A 311 -23.75 16.45 3.13
C SER A 311 -25.28 16.70 3.18
N PHE A 312 -25.98 16.45 2.07
CA PHE A 312 -27.46 16.54 1.88
C PHE A 312 -28.02 15.40 0.97
N ASN A 313 -29.35 15.30 0.81
CA ASN A 313 -30.13 14.04 0.69
C ASN A 313 -31.35 14.06 -0.29
N ARG A 314 -31.64 12.95 -1.00
CA ARG A 314 -32.92 12.45 -1.59
C ARG A 314 -32.80 10.98 -2.15
N GLN A 315 -33.79 10.41 -2.90
CA GLN A 315 -33.92 8.94 -3.13
C GLN A 315 -34.35 8.46 -4.56
N ILE A 316 -33.85 7.27 -4.98
CA ILE A 316 -34.22 6.44 -6.16
C ILE A 316 -35.09 5.22 -5.76
N LYS A 317 -36.02 4.74 -6.61
CA LYS A 317 -37.00 3.67 -6.27
C LYS A 317 -37.06 2.41 -7.19
N ASN A 318 -36.75 2.49 -8.49
CA ASN A 318 -36.75 1.32 -9.38
C ASN A 318 -35.44 1.18 -10.17
N VAL A 319 -34.79 0.00 -10.10
CA VAL A 319 -33.46 -0.24 -10.69
C VAL A 319 -33.48 -1.44 -11.63
N THR A 320 -32.86 -1.30 -12.81
CA THR A 320 -32.65 -2.43 -13.72
C THR A 320 -31.16 -2.71 -13.84
N VAL A 321 -30.76 -3.97 -13.69
CA VAL A 321 -29.38 -4.43 -13.85
C VAL A 321 -29.26 -5.29 -15.09
N ILE A 322 -28.36 -4.91 -16.00
CA ILE A 322 -28.14 -5.58 -17.27
C ILE A 322 -26.86 -6.43 -17.19
N GLY A 323 -27.03 -7.76 -17.29
CA GLY A 323 -25.96 -8.73 -17.12
C GLY A 323 -26.13 -9.51 -15.81
N ALA A 324 -26.29 -10.83 -15.90
CA ALA A 324 -26.46 -11.71 -14.75
C ALA A 324 -25.17 -12.43 -14.32
N GLY A 325 -24.01 -11.91 -14.75
CA GLY A 325 -22.71 -12.38 -14.29
C GLY A 325 -22.48 -12.12 -12.80
N ILE A 326 -21.26 -12.35 -12.31
CA ILE A 326 -20.89 -12.21 -10.89
C ILE A 326 -21.25 -10.81 -10.36
N MET A 327 -20.89 -9.76 -11.11
CA MET A 327 -21.15 -8.37 -10.71
C MET A 327 -22.64 -8.03 -10.72
N GLY A 328 -23.33 -8.24 -11.84
CA GLY A 328 -24.74 -7.86 -11.94
C GLY A 328 -25.67 -8.64 -11.01
N SER A 329 -25.37 -9.93 -10.73
CA SER A 329 -26.09 -10.68 -9.70
C SER A 329 -25.86 -10.11 -8.29
N GLY A 330 -24.63 -9.69 -7.99
CA GLY A 330 -24.30 -9.03 -6.72
C GLY A 330 -24.96 -7.65 -6.56
N ILE A 331 -25.01 -6.84 -7.63
CA ILE A 331 -25.69 -5.53 -7.66
C ILE A 331 -27.19 -5.70 -7.46
N ALA A 332 -27.80 -6.70 -8.13
CA ALA A 332 -29.21 -7.02 -7.97
C ALA A 332 -29.52 -7.45 -6.53
N GLN A 333 -28.66 -8.26 -5.91
CA GLN A 333 -28.82 -8.68 -4.53
C GLN A 333 -28.81 -7.49 -3.55
N VAL A 334 -27.82 -6.60 -3.62
CA VAL A 334 -27.72 -5.47 -2.67
C VAL A 334 -28.84 -4.44 -2.88
N SER A 335 -29.31 -4.28 -4.12
CA SER A 335 -30.46 -3.42 -4.43
C SER A 335 -31.76 -3.99 -3.85
N ALA A 336 -31.98 -5.30 -3.99
CA ALA A 336 -33.14 -5.99 -3.43
C ALA A 336 -33.14 -6.00 -1.89
N GLN A 337 -31.97 -6.11 -1.26
CA GLN A 337 -31.81 -5.99 0.19
C GLN A 337 -32.25 -4.62 0.72
N ALA A 338 -32.11 -3.57 -0.09
CA ALA A 338 -32.59 -2.23 0.20
C ALA A 338 -34.08 -2.02 -0.14
N GLN A 339 -34.82 -3.09 -0.44
CA GLN A 339 -36.24 -3.08 -0.83
C GLN A 339 -36.51 -2.24 -2.09
N ILE A 340 -35.51 -2.08 -2.95
CA ILE A 340 -35.65 -1.47 -4.27
C ILE A 340 -36.10 -2.57 -5.24
N ASN A 341 -37.08 -2.27 -6.11
CA ASN A 341 -37.50 -3.22 -7.14
C ASN A 341 -36.39 -3.38 -8.19
N VAL A 342 -35.96 -4.62 -8.42
CA VAL A 342 -34.88 -4.95 -9.34
C VAL A 342 -35.38 -5.79 -10.51
N PHE A 343 -35.09 -5.34 -11.73
CA PHE A 343 -35.14 -6.18 -12.92
C PHE A 343 -33.73 -6.63 -13.29
N LEU A 344 -33.49 -7.95 -13.35
CA LEU A 344 -32.19 -8.52 -13.73
C LEU A 344 -32.28 -9.17 -15.11
N LYS A 345 -31.56 -8.61 -16.10
CA LYS A 345 -31.55 -9.13 -17.46
C LYS A 345 -30.48 -10.22 -17.66
N LYS A 346 -30.91 -11.38 -18.16
CA LYS A 346 -30.04 -12.50 -18.56
C LYS A 346 -29.81 -12.50 -20.07
N PHE A 347 -28.63 -12.95 -20.52
CA PHE A 347 -28.32 -13.07 -21.95
C PHE A 347 -28.71 -14.44 -22.54
N ALA A 348 -28.88 -15.47 -21.70
CA ALA A 348 -29.36 -16.82 -22.04
C ALA A 348 -30.09 -17.46 -20.84
N ASP A 349 -30.84 -18.54 -21.06
CA ASP A 349 -31.50 -19.37 -20.03
C ASP A 349 -30.52 -20.30 -19.29
N ASP A 350 -29.33 -19.80 -18.96
CA ASP A 350 -28.28 -20.62 -18.38
C ASP A 350 -28.49 -20.81 -16.87
N ALA A 351 -28.56 -22.08 -16.46
CA ALA A 351 -28.71 -22.51 -15.06
C ALA A 351 -27.58 -22.02 -14.13
N ALA A 352 -26.43 -21.62 -14.67
CA ALA A 352 -25.26 -21.15 -13.92
C ALA A 352 -25.48 -19.80 -13.18
N GLY A 353 -26.48 -19.02 -13.58
CA GLY A 353 -26.88 -17.78 -12.89
C GLY A 353 -27.68 -18.00 -11.60
N GLN A 354 -28.06 -19.25 -11.28
CA GLN A 354 -28.69 -19.60 -10.00
C GLN A 354 -27.65 -19.70 -8.87
N LYS A 355 -26.91 -18.63 -8.57
CA LYS A 355 -26.55 -18.47 -7.14
C LYS A 355 -27.88 -18.19 -6.45
N LYS A 356 -28.35 -19.12 -5.60
CA LYS A 356 -29.53 -18.94 -4.74
C LYS A 356 -29.42 -17.56 -4.11
N PHE A 357 -30.18 -16.59 -4.62
CA PHE A 357 -30.43 -15.36 -3.88
C PHE A 357 -30.93 -15.78 -2.50
N VAL A 358 -30.53 -15.08 -1.45
CA VAL A 358 -31.06 -15.34 -0.12
C VAL A 358 -32.59 -15.28 -0.21
N SER A 359 -33.30 -16.28 0.33
CA SER A 359 -34.75 -16.47 0.18
C SER A 359 -35.54 -15.18 0.39
N ASP A 360 -35.07 -14.36 1.32
CA ASP A 360 -35.78 -13.23 1.91
C ASP A 360 -35.83 -11.99 1.00
N VAL A 361 -35.08 -11.96 -0.11
CA VAL A 361 -35.07 -10.82 -1.06
C VAL A 361 -35.58 -11.17 -2.45
N SER A 362 -35.92 -12.44 -2.70
CA SER A 362 -36.34 -12.95 -4.02
C SER A 362 -37.58 -12.24 -4.58
N GLN A 363 -38.50 -11.80 -3.71
CA GLN A 363 -39.72 -11.07 -4.09
C GLN A 363 -39.45 -9.70 -4.76
N TYR A 364 -38.28 -9.11 -4.52
CA TYR A 364 -37.88 -7.83 -5.11
C TYR A 364 -37.11 -7.98 -6.43
N ILE A 365 -36.79 -9.21 -6.87
CA ILE A 365 -36.02 -9.48 -8.08
C ILE A 365 -36.90 -10.15 -9.14
N LYS A 366 -37.09 -9.48 -10.27
CA LYS A 366 -37.72 -10.06 -11.47
C LYS A 366 -36.64 -10.31 -12.51
N THR A 367 -36.62 -11.50 -13.13
CA THR A 367 -35.67 -11.82 -14.21
C THR A 367 -36.35 -11.78 -15.57
N THR A 368 -35.62 -11.38 -16.61
CA THR A 368 -36.11 -11.39 -17.99
C THR A 368 -34.97 -11.56 -18.99
N THR A 369 -35.32 -12.08 -20.17
CA THR A 369 -34.46 -12.08 -21.38
C THR A 369 -34.84 -10.97 -22.35
N ASP A 370 -36.02 -10.35 -22.19
CA ASP A 370 -36.53 -9.24 -23.01
C ASP A 370 -36.01 -7.90 -22.48
N LEU A 371 -35.12 -7.27 -23.25
CA LEU A 371 -34.47 -6.02 -22.90
C LEU A 371 -35.46 -4.85 -22.77
N LYS A 372 -36.41 -4.75 -23.70
CA LYS A 372 -37.35 -3.62 -23.77
C LYS A 372 -38.32 -3.67 -22.60
N LYS A 373 -38.81 -4.87 -22.26
CA LYS A 373 -39.65 -5.08 -21.08
C LYS A 373 -38.91 -4.77 -19.78
N GLY A 374 -37.61 -5.07 -19.72
CA GLY A 374 -36.78 -4.85 -18.52
C GLY A 374 -36.53 -3.39 -18.17
N VAL A 375 -36.48 -2.48 -19.17
CA VAL A 375 -36.03 -1.09 -18.95
C VAL A 375 -37.11 -0.02 -19.09
N ARG A 376 -38.30 -0.37 -19.59
CA ARG A 376 -39.39 0.58 -19.84
C ARG A 376 -39.76 1.42 -18.63
N ASP A 377 -39.79 0.80 -17.45
CA ASP A 377 -40.27 1.42 -16.20
C ASP A 377 -39.11 1.73 -15.23
N ALA A 378 -37.85 1.72 -15.70
CA ALA A 378 -36.66 1.86 -14.86
C ALA A 378 -36.30 3.33 -14.58
N ASP A 379 -36.05 3.69 -13.31
CA ASP A 379 -35.50 5.00 -12.94
C ASP A 379 -33.99 5.05 -13.14
N LEU A 380 -33.32 3.92 -12.90
CA LEU A 380 -31.89 3.72 -13.06
C LEU A 380 -31.61 2.39 -13.78
N VAL A 381 -30.79 2.41 -14.83
CA VAL A 381 -30.30 1.22 -15.53
C VAL A 381 -28.79 1.08 -15.30
N ILE A 382 -28.35 -0.06 -14.79
CA ILE A 382 -26.95 -0.37 -14.48
C ILE A 382 -26.47 -1.46 -15.44
N GLU A 383 -25.60 -1.07 -16.36
CA GLU A 383 -24.92 -2.00 -17.26
C GLU A 383 -23.72 -2.66 -16.54
N ALA A 384 -23.73 -3.99 -16.45
CA ALA A 384 -22.67 -4.79 -15.81
C ALA A 384 -22.31 -6.01 -16.68
N ILE A 385 -22.02 -5.76 -17.96
CA ILE A 385 -21.61 -6.73 -18.96
C ILE A 385 -20.09 -6.75 -19.14
N VAL A 386 -19.62 -7.57 -20.08
CA VAL A 386 -18.19 -7.73 -20.37
C VAL A 386 -17.50 -6.40 -20.67
N GLU A 387 -16.25 -6.27 -20.25
CA GLU A 387 -15.44 -5.05 -20.34
C GLU A 387 -14.92 -4.81 -21.77
N ASN A 388 -15.85 -4.60 -22.71
CA ASN A 388 -15.57 -4.31 -24.12
C ASN A 388 -16.29 -3.04 -24.55
N LEU A 389 -15.53 -2.08 -25.09
CA LEU A 389 -16.02 -0.75 -25.42
C LEU A 389 -17.14 -0.76 -26.46
N ASP A 390 -16.98 -1.52 -27.55
CA ASP A 390 -17.94 -1.54 -28.65
C ASP A 390 -19.26 -2.20 -28.24
N VAL A 391 -19.17 -3.30 -27.48
CA VAL A 391 -20.34 -4.00 -26.95
C VAL A 391 -21.11 -3.11 -25.97
N LYS A 392 -20.41 -2.42 -25.06
CA LYS A 392 -21.04 -1.48 -24.09
C LYS A 392 -21.70 -0.29 -24.81
N ARG A 393 -21.02 0.30 -25.80
CA ARG A 393 -21.57 1.41 -26.62
C ARG A 393 -22.85 1.01 -27.33
N ALA A 394 -22.83 -0.12 -28.02
CA ALA A 394 -23.98 -0.60 -28.77
C ALA A 394 -25.18 -0.86 -27.85
N LEU A 395 -24.94 -1.50 -26.70
CA LEU A 395 -25.96 -1.77 -25.70
C LEU A 395 -26.56 -0.49 -25.12
N LEU A 396 -25.74 0.45 -24.65
CA LEU A 396 -26.24 1.69 -24.04
C LEU A 396 -27.02 2.56 -25.03
N ALA A 397 -26.61 2.61 -26.30
CA ALA A 397 -27.35 3.30 -27.35
C ALA A 397 -28.71 2.63 -27.66
N GLN A 398 -28.82 1.31 -27.47
CA GLN A 398 -30.09 0.61 -27.55
C GLN A 398 -30.97 0.91 -26.32
N LEU A 399 -30.37 0.84 -25.12
CA LEU A 399 -31.06 1.11 -23.84
C LEU A 399 -31.66 2.52 -23.80
N GLU A 400 -30.97 3.53 -24.32
CA GLU A 400 -31.48 4.92 -24.40
C GLU A 400 -32.77 5.03 -25.24
N LYS A 401 -32.95 4.17 -26.25
CA LYS A 401 -34.17 4.17 -27.08
C LYS A 401 -35.35 3.51 -26.40
N ASP A 402 -35.08 2.50 -25.58
CA ASP A 402 -36.10 1.63 -24.99
C ASP A 402 -36.51 2.07 -23.56
N ALA A 403 -35.65 2.79 -22.86
CA ALA A 403 -35.93 3.34 -21.53
C ALA A 403 -36.76 4.64 -21.58
N LYS A 404 -37.35 5.04 -20.45
CA LYS A 404 -38.00 6.34 -20.31
C LYS A 404 -36.99 7.49 -20.56
N SER A 405 -37.46 8.62 -21.07
CA SER A 405 -36.60 9.74 -21.47
C SER A 405 -35.79 10.37 -20.32
N ASP A 406 -36.28 10.22 -19.08
CA ASP A 406 -35.65 10.68 -17.84
C ASP A 406 -34.89 9.57 -17.10
N ALA A 407 -34.76 8.36 -17.67
CA ALA A 407 -33.99 7.28 -17.06
C ALA A 407 -32.52 7.67 -16.95
N ILE A 408 -31.91 7.32 -15.82
CA ILE A 408 -30.47 7.41 -15.66
C ILE A 408 -29.84 6.12 -16.17
N LEU A 409 -28.93 6.22 -17.15
CA LEU A 409 -28.13 5.09 -17.62
C LEU A 409 -26.78 5.11 -16.92
N THR A 410 -26.28 3.95 -16.55
CA THR A 410 -24.95 3.81 -15.93
C THR A 410 -24.19 2.62 -16.45
N SER A 411 -22.86 2.71 -16.40
CA SER A 411 -21.96 1.58 -16.65
C SER A 411 -21.17 1.24 -15.38
N ASN A 412 -21.11 -0.05 -15.06
CA ASN A 412 -20.14 -0.65 -14.15
C ASN A 412 -18.94 -1.12 -14.98
N THR A 413 -17.96 -0.23 -15.10
CA THR A 413 -16.66 -0.46 -15.74
C THR A 413 -15.57 -0.27 -14.70
N SER A 414 -14.40 -0.89 -14.88
CA SER A 414 -13.23 -0.75 -14.00
C SER A 414 -12.01 -0.18 -14.73
N SER A 415 -12.07 -0.07 -16.06
CA SER A 415 -10.93 0.25 -16.91
C SER A 415 -11.21 1.25 -18.04
N LEU A 416 -12.45 1.34 -18.53
CA LEU A 416 -12.83 2.19 -19.65
C LEU A 416 -13.33 3.54 -19.17
N LYS A 417 -13.09 4.59 -19.96
CA LYS A 417 -13.63 5.91 -19.69
C LYS A 417 -15.12 5.95 -20.00
N LEU A 418 -15.90 6.61 -19.15
CA LEU A 418 -17.31 6.87 -19.39
C LEU A 418 -17.54 7.74 -20.62
N SER A 419 -16.68 8.73 -20.86
CA SER A 419 -16.70 9.57 -22.07
C SER A 419 -16.65 8.73 -23.34
N ASP A 420 -15.83 7.68 -23.35
CA ASP A 420 -15.75 6.75 -24.46
C ASP A 420 -17.00 5.87 -24.54
N ILE A 421 -17.47 5.32 -23.41
CA ILE A 421 -18.65 4.44 -23.36
C ILE A 421 -19.92 5.18 -23.82
N GLY A 422 -20.12 6.39 -23.32
CA GLY A 422 -21.31 7.22 -23.56
C GLY A 422 -21.26 8.02 -24.86
N LEU A 423 -20.24 7.83 -25.71
CA LEU A 423 -20.01 8.64 -26.91
C LEU A 423 -21.25 8.75 -27.80
N ASN A 424 -21.98 7.63 -27.95
CA ASN A 424 -23.15 7.50 -28.83
C ASN A 424 -24.49 7.83 -28.16
N LEU A 425 -24.49 8.23 -26.89
CA LEU A 425 -25.71 8.64 -26.19
C LEU A 425 -26.11 10.06 -26.59
N LYS A 426 -27.41 10.27 -26.79
CA LYS A 426 -28.00 11.59 -27.08
C LYS A 426 -28.15 12.42 -25.81
N ASN A 427 -28.55 11.82 -24.70
CA ASN A 427 -28.76 12.48 -23.42
C ASN A 427 -27.67 12.13 -22.39
N LYS A 428 -26.46 12.64 -22.63
CA LYS A 428 -25.30 12.42 -21.75
C LYS A 428 -25.47 13.04 -20.35
N LYS A 429 -26.43 13.95 -20.16
CA LYS A 429 -26.75 14.54 -18.85
C LYS A 429 -27.28 13.52 -17.86
N ASN A 430 -27.99 12.50 -18.34
CA ASN A 430 -28.54 11.40 -17.57
C ASN A 430 -27.67 10.13 -17.63
N PHE A 431 -26.37 10.28 -17.91
CA PHE A 431 -25.42 9.18 -17.94
C PHE A 431 -24.33 9.38 -16.88
N GLY A 432 -23.96 8.31 -16.18
CA GLY A 432 -22.89 8.32 -15.17
C GLY A 432 -22.28 6.94 -14.94
N GLY A 433 -21.32 6.83 -14.01
CA GLY A 433 -20.69 5.55 -13.69
C GLY A 433 -20.93 5.12 -12.25
N LEU A 434 -21.04 3.82 -12.06
CA LEU A 434 -21.11 3.16 -10.77
C LEU A 434 -20.09 2.02 -10.77
N HIS A 435 -18.93 2.22 -10.15
CA HIS A 435 -17.91 1.18 -10.07
C HIS A 435 -18.04 0.42 -8.75
N PHE A 436 -18.60 -0.79 -8.85
CA PHE A 436 -18.75 -1.73 -7.74
C PHE A 436 -17.51 -2.62 -7.61
N PHE A 437 -17.15 -2.92 -6.37
CA PHE A 437 -16.04 -3.82 -6.05
C PHE A 437 -16.54 -5.25 -5.82
N ASN A 438 -15.82 -6.24 -6.36
CA ASN A 438 -16.11 -7.65 -6.16
C ASN A 438 -15.48 -8.15 -4.85
N PRO A 439 -16.19 -8.92 -3.99
CA PRO A 439 -17.61 -9.30 -4.09
C PRO A 439 -18.59 -8.19 -3.66
N VAL A 440 -19.56 -7.88 -4.53
CA VAL A 440 -20.47 -6.73 -4.35
C VAL A 440 -21.20 -6.72 -3.00
N PRO A 441 -21.76 -7.83 -2.46
CA PRO A 441 -22.44 -7.78 -1.16
C PRO A 441 -21.52 -7.46 0.03
N MET A 442 -20.24 -7.83 -0.06
CA MET A 442 -19.27 -7.68 1.03
C MET A 442 -18.59 -6.31 1.03
N MET A 443 -18.31 -5.78 -0.17
CA MET A 443 -17.59 -4.53 -0.32
C MET A 443 -18.49 -3.34 0.04
N LYS A 444 -18.05 -2.50 0.97
CA LYS A 444 -18.84 -1.34 1.42
C LYS A 444 -18.72 -0.13 0.49
N LEU A 445 -17.70 -0.07 -0.34
CA LEU A 445 -17.42 1.07 -1.21
C LEU A 445 -18.21 1.01 -2.52
N LEU A 446 -18.64 2.19 -2.99
CA LEU A 446 -19.09 2.43 -4.36
C LEU A 446 -18.47 3.73 -4.88
N GLU A 447 -17.71 3.64 -5.97
CA GLU A 447 -17.22 4.84 -6.67
C GLU A 447 -18.31 5.35 -7.62
N VAL A 448 -18.76 6.58 -7.38
CA VAL A 448 -19.73 7.27 -8.24
C VAL A 448 -18.96 8.21 -9.15
N VAL A 449 -19.00 7.90 -10.43
CA VAL A 449 -18.15 8.54 -11.43
C VAL A 449 -18.96 9.57 -12.20
N LYS A 450 -18.52 10.83 -12.13
CA LYS A 450 -19.12 11.94 -12.87
C LYS A 450 -18.39 12.13 -14.20
N HIS A 451 -19.08 11.88 -15.30
CA HIS A 451 -18.63 12.27 -16.63
C HIS A 451 -18.82 13.79 -16.83
N SER A 452 -18.06 14.39 -17.76
CA SER A 452 -18.07 15.85 -18.01
C SER A 452 -19.46 16.42 -18.32
N ASP A 453 -20.29 15.67 -19.05
CA ASP A 453 -21.66 16.05 -19.39
C ASP A 453 -22.70 15.65 -18.32
N THR A 454 -22.33 14.83 -17.33
CA THR A 454 -23.26 14.34 -16.30
C THR A 454 -23.79 15.52 -15.48
N SER A 455 -25.11 15.64 -15.39
CA SER A 455 -25.72 16.69 -14.58
C SER A 455 -25.48 16.48 -13.09
N ASP A 456 -25.44 17.55 -12.30
CA ASP A 456 -25.35 17.46 -10.84
C ASP A 456 -26.53 16.68 -10.24
N ASP A 457 -27.73 16.84 -10.82
CA ASP A 457 -28.92 16.10 -10.41
C ASP A 457 -28.74 14.58 -10.60
N THR A 458 -28.26 14.15 -11.77
CA THR A 458 -27.93 12.74 -12.03
C THR A 458 -26.86 12.24 -11.07
N PHE A 459 -25.78 12.99 -10.88
CA PHE A 459 -24.69 12.61 -9.99
C PHE A 459 -25.15 12.45 -8.53
N ASN A 460 -25.97 13.38 -8.03
CA ASN A 460 -26.51 13.32 -6.68
C ASN A 460 -27.43 12.11 -6.50
N LYS A 461 -28.31 11.84 -7.46
CA LYS A 461 -29.19 10.66 -7.45
C LYS A 461 -28.40 9.33 -7.43
N LEU A 462 -27.28 9.25 -8.15
CA LEU A 462 -26.40 8.07 -8.13
C LEU A 462 -25.74 7.86 -6.76
N ASN A 463 -25.28 8.94 -6.12
CA ASN A 463 -24.76 8.89 -4.75
C ASN A 463 -25.82 8.45 -3.75
N GLU A 464 -27.03 8.95 -3.90
CA GLU A 464 -28.17 8.59 -3.06
C GLU A 464 -28.55 7.12 -3.21
N TYR A 465 -28.57 6.61 -4.44
CA TYR A 465 -28.77 5.18 -4.69
C TYR A 465 -27.71 4.33 -4.00
N GLY A 466 -26.43 4.68 -4.14
CA GLY A 466 -25.35 3.96 -3.46
C GLY A 466 -25.52 3.90 -1.94
N LYS A 467 -25.91 5.02 -1.32
CA LYS A 467 -26.22 5.06 0.12
C LYS A 467 -27.44 4.20 0.47
N ALA A 468 -28.49 4.24 -0.34
CA ALA A 468 -29.71 3.46 -0.13
C ALA A 468 -29.44 1.95 -0.14
N ILE A 469 -28.51 1.47 -0.99
CA ILE A 469 -28.09 0.06 -1.03
C ILE A 469 -27.02 -0.31 0.01
N GLY A 470 -26.83 0.54 1.03
CA GLY A 470 -25.90 0.29 2.13
C GLY A 470 -24.43 0.45 1.76
N LYS A 471 -24.11 1.14 0.65
CA LYS A 471 -22.73 1.48 0.27
C LYS A 471 -22.34 2.85 0.79
N THR A 472 -21.06 3.00 1.10
CA THR A 472 -20.40 4.30 1.26
C THR A 472 -19.97 4.77 -0.13
N THR A 473 -20.55 5.88 -0.58
CA THR A 473 -20.27 6.44 -1.90
C THR A 473 -19.11 7.41 -1.83
N VAL A 474 -18.20 7.32 -2.80
CA VAL A 474 -17.12 8.29 -3.02
C VAL A 474 -17.25 8.92 -4.40
N ALA A 475 -17.02 10.22 -4.50
CA ALA A 475 -17.11 10.96 -5.75
C ALA A 475 -15.78 10.93 -6.51
N CYS A 476 -15.83 10.65 -7.82
CA CYS A 476 -14.66 10.83 -8.69
C CYS A 476 -15.03 11.28 -10.10
N LYS A 477 -14.06 11.88 -10.79
CA LYS A 477 -14.15 12.19 -12.22
C LYS A 477 -13.97 10.93 -13.06
N ASP A 478 -14.40 11.03 -14.31
CA ASP A 478 -14.10 10.04 -15.35
C ASP A 478 -12.60 10.02 -15.70
N THR A 479 -11.82 9.32 -14.88
CA THR A 479 -10.39 9.07 -15.06
C THR A 479 -10.09 7.57 -15.06
N PRO A 480 -9.02 7.12 -15.71
CA PRO A 480 -8.68 5.70 -15.79
C PRO A 480 -8.53 5.09 -14.39
N GLY A 481 -9.29 4.04 -14.11
CA GLY A 481 -9.24 3.36 -12.81
C GLY A 481 -9.79 4.16 -11.63
N PHE A 482 -10.49 5.27 -11.89
CA PHE A 482 -11.17 6.08 -10.89
C PHE A 482 -10.25 6.47 -9.73
N ILE A 483 -10.52 6.01 -8.50
CA ILE A 483 -9.66 6.25 -7.34
C ILE A 483 -8.84 5.01 -7.01
N VAL A 484 -9.51 3.90 -6.67
CA VAL A 484 -8.83 2.73 -6.09
C VAL A 484 -7.84 2.13 -7.08
N ASN A 485 -8.26 1.83 -8.31
CA ASN A 485 -7.34 1.23 -9.28
C ASN A 485 -6.25 2.23 -9.70
N ARG A 486 -6.60 3.52 -9.82
CA ARG A 486 -5.65 4.59 -10.18
C ARG A 486 -4.46 4.65 -9.23
N LEU A 487 -4.67 4.35 -7.94
CA LEU A 487 -3.61 4.29 -6.93
C LEU A 487 -3.00 2.88 -6.79
N LEU A 488 -3.83 1.84 -6.83
CA LEU A 488 -3.43 0.47 -6.55
C LEU A 488 -2.59 -0.14 -7.67
N VAL A 489 -2.94 0.10 -8.93
CA VAL A 489 -2.27 -0.53 -10.09
C VAL A 489 -0.83 -0.02 -10.26
N PRO A 490 -0.54 1.31 -10.24
CA PRO A 490 0.84 1.77 -10.29
C PRO A 490 1.70 1.29 -9.12
N TYR A 491 1.11 1.22 -7.92
CA TYR A 491 1.75 0.63 -6.73
C TYR A 491 2.15 -0.82 -6.98
N MET A 492 1.23 -1.64 -7.49
CA MET A 492 1.51 -3.05 -7.80
C MET A 492 2.60 -3.17 -8.86
N PHE A 493 2.55 -2.36 -9.92
CA PHE A 493 3.57 -2.43 -10.97
C PHE A 493 4.94 -1.98 -10.51
N GLU A 494 5.05 -1.01 -9.61
CA GLU A 494 6.35 -0.68 -9.03
C GLU A 494 6.90 -1.82 -8.16
N ALA A 495 6.05 -2.57 -7.45
CA ALA A 495 6.48 -3.77 -6.73
C ALA A 495 6.99 -4.86 -7.67
N LEU A 496 6.34 -5.05 -8.83
CA LEU A 496 6.81 -5.99 -9.86
C LEU A 496 8.16 -5.54 -10.44
N ARG A 497 8.32 -4.25 -10.76
CA ARG A 497 9.59 -3.69 -11.26
C ARG A 497 10.71 -3.76 -10.22
N MET A 498 10.38 -3.58 -8.94
CA MET A 498 11.31 -3.76 -7.83
C MET A 498 11.88 -5.19 -7.80
N TYR A 499 11.02 -6.20 -7.99
CA TYR A 499 11.49 -7.58 -8.14
C TYR A 499 12.30 -7.80 -9.41
N GLU A 500 11.90 -7.21 -10.55
CA GLU A 500 12.65 -7.32 -11.82
C GLU A 500 14.08 -6.75 -11.72
N ARG A 501 14.27 -5.66 -10.96
CA ARG A 501 15.61 -5.09 -10.65
C ARG A 501 16.39 -5.93 -9.63
N GLY A 502 15.72 -6.90 -9.00
CA GLY A 502 16.26 -7.72 -7.92
C GLY A 502 16.52 -6.92 -6.66
N ASP A 503 15.71 -5.88 -6.39
CA ASP A 503 15.84 -5.03 -5.20
C ASP A 503 15.46 -5.81 -3.93
N ALA A 504 14.47 -6.70 -4.03
CA ALA A 504 14.00 -7.60 -2.98
C ALA A 504 13.28 -8.81 -3.57
N SER A 505 13.09 -9.87 -2.78
CA SER A 505 12.31 -11.06 -3.18
C SER A 505 10.80 -10.76 -3.16
N MET A 506 9.99 -11.52 -3.91
CA MET A 506 8.52 -11.35 -3.89
C MET A 506 7.94 -11.52 -2.47
N GLU A 507 8.45 -12.50 -1.72
CA GLU A 507 8.03 -12.79 -0.35
C GLU A 507 8.40 -11.64 0.60
N ASP A 508 9.63 -11.12 0.50
CA ASP A 508 10.07 -9.97 1.29
C ASP A 508 9.24 -8.73 0.99
N ILE A 509 8.90 -8.48 -0.29
CA ILE A 509 8.05 -7.35 -0.69
C ILE A 509 6.65 -7.49 -0.09
N ASP A 510 6.04 -8.67 -0.18
CA ASP A 510 4.72 -8.92 0.39
C ASP A 510 4.73 -8.79 1.93
N ILE A 511 5.73 -9.35 2.61
CA ILE A 511 5.88 -9.24 4.07
C ILE A 511 6.09 -7.78 4.47
N ALA A 512 6.94 -7.04 3.76
CA ALA A 512 7.24 -5.65 4.04
C ALA A 512 5.98 -4.78 3.96
N MET A 513 5.16 -4.93 2.92
CA MET A 513 3.93 -4.14 2.80
C MET A 513 2.87 -4.54 3.83
N LYS A 514 2.75 -5.83 4.16
CA LYS A 514 1.82 -6.30 5.20
C LYS A 514 2.20 -5.82 6.60
N LEU A 515 3.48 -5.89 6.97
CA LEU A 515 3.93 -5.58 8.33
C LEU A 515 4.36 -4.13 8.53
N GLY A 516 4.85 -3.47 7.47
CA GLY A 516 5.32 -2.09 7.48
C GLY A 516 4.22 -1.06 7.23
N ALA A 517 3.37 -1.32 6.21
CA ALA A 517 2.25 -0.44 5.86
C ALA A 517 0.89 -0.93 6.39
N GLY A 518 0.83 -2.13 6.97
CA GLY A 518 -0.41 -2.70 7.51
C GLY A 518 -1.39 -3.16 6.43
N TYR A 519 -0.92 -3.41 5.21
CA TYR A 519 -1.78 -3.80 4.10
C TYR A 519 -2.33 -5.22 4.30
N PRO A 520 -3.58 -5.51 3.87
CA PRO A 520 -4.21 -6.81 4.08
C PRO A 520 -3.57 -7.94 3.27
N MET A 521 -3.00 -7.62 2.10
CA MET A 521 -2.26 -8.54 1.23
C MET A 521 -1.03 -7.82 0.66
N GLY A 522 0.03 -8.59 0.41
CA GLY A 522 1.16 -8.10 -0.36
C GLY A 522 0.81 -7.89 -1.85
N PRO A 523 1.57 -7.07 -2.60
CA PRO A 523 1.28 -6.79 -4.00
C PRO A 523 1.30 -8.04 -4.91
N PHE A 524 2.16 -9.03 -4.67
CA PHE A 524 2.19 -10.27 -5.46
C PHE A 524 1.01 -11.19 -5.10
N GLU A 525 0.72 -11.35 -3.81
CA GLU A 525 -0.48 -12.04 -3.31
C GLU A 525 -1.77 -11.45 -3.90
N LEU A 526 -1.87 -10.12 -3.92
CA LEU A 526 -3.01 -9.39 -4.45
C LEU A 526 -3.14 -9.57 -5.97
N SER A 527 -2.01 -9.54 -6.69
CA SER A 527 -2.00 -9.79 -8.14
C SER A 527 -2.54 -11.20 -8.46
N ASP A 528 -2.08 -12.21 -7.72
CA ASP A 528 -2.55 -13.59 -7.88
C ASP A 528 -4.02 -13.76 -7.50
N TYR A 529 -4.51 -12.98 -6.53
CA TYR A 529 -5.92 -12.96 -6.12
C TYR A 529 -6.82 -12.34 -7.19
N GLY A 530 -6.44 -11.18 -7.74
CA GLY A 530 -7.20 -10.47 -8.78
C GLY A 530 -7.14 -11.12 -10.16
N GLY A 531 -6.09 -11.88 -10.43
CA GLY A 531 -5.81 -12.53 -11.70
C GLY A 531 -4.86 -11.71 -12.57
N LEU A 532 -3.78 -12.34 -13.02
CA LEU A 532 -2.69 -11.64 -13.74
C LEU A 532 -3.10 -11.14 -15.13
N ASP A 533 -3.98 -11.86 -15.82
CA ASP A 533 -4.58 -11.42 -17.08
C ASP A 533 -5.51 -10.22 -16.89
N THR A 534 -6.26 -10.14 -15.79
CA THR A 534 -7.06 -8.96 -15.45
C THR A 534 -6.15 -7.75 -15.26
N ALA A 535 -5.08 -7.90 -14.48
CA ALA A 535 -4.10 -6.84 -14.26
C ALA A 535 -3.45 -6.40 -15.57
N LYS A 536 -3.08 -7.36 -16.44
CA LYS A 536 -2.51 -7.06 -17.76
C LYS A 536 -3.52 -6.33 -18.65
N PHE A 537 -4.77 -6.79 -18.69
CA PHE A 537 -5.82 -6.16 -19.50
C PHE A 537 -6.02 -4.69 -19.11
N ILE A 538 -6.10 -4.40 -17.81
CA ILE A 538 -6.19 -3.02 -17.29
C ILE A 538 -4.97 -2.21 -17.73
N SER A 539 -3.76 -2.77 -17.57
CA SER A 539 -2.51 -2.12 -17.95
C SER A 539 -2.45 -1.79 -19.44
N ASP A 540 -2.78 -2.75 -20.30
CA ASP A 540 -2.75 -2.59 -21.75
C ASP A 540 -3.73 -1.49 -22.19
N GLY A 541 -4.92 -1.48 -21.59
CA GLY A 541 -5.93 -0.45 -21.84
C GLY A 541 -5.44 0.95 -21.45
N TRP A 542 -4.82 1.09 -20.28
CA TRP A 542 -4.29 2.37 -19.82
C TRP A 542 -3.07 2.82 -20.60
N HIS A 543 -2.12 1.93 -20.87
CA HIS A 543 -0.93 2.26 -21.66
C HIS A 543 -1.32 2.69 -23.08
N LYS A 544 -2.30 2.02 -23.69
CA LYS A 544 -2.84 2.43 -25.00
C LYS A 544 -3.51 3.82 -24.94
N ALA A 545 -4.23 4.12 -23.87
CA ALA A 545 -4.91 5.40 -23.70
C ALA A 545 -3.95 6.55 -23.30
N TYR A 546 -2.80 6.23 -22.69
CA TYR A 546 -1.81 7.16 -22.16
C TYR A 546 -0.39 6.64 -22.45
N PRO A 547 0.04 6.66 -23.73
CA PRO A 547 1.33 6.11 -24.13
C PRO A 547 2.51 6.83 -23.47
N ASP A 548 2.34 8.11 -23.14
CA ASP A 548 3.35 8.96 -22.50
C ASP A 548 3.39 8.82 -20.97
N GLU A 549 2.53 7.99 -20.36
CA GLU A 549 2.53 7.73 -18.92
C GLU A 549 3.29 6.42 -18.62
N PRO A 550 4.59 6.49 -18.29
CA PRO A 550 5.43 5.30 -18.10
C PRO A 550 4.94 4.41 -16.95
N LEU A 551 4.21 4.96 -15.99
CA LEU A 551 3.70 4.18 -14.86
C LEU A 551 2.64 3.15 -15.26
N PHE A 552 1.93 3.36 -16.36
CA PHE A 552 0.88 2.45 -16.85
C PHE A 552 1.39 1.32 -17.73
N ARG A 553 2.68 1.38 -18.10
CA ARG A 553 3.28 0.31 -18.88
C ARG A 553 3.33 -0.97 -18.07
N PRO A 554 2.79 -2.10 -18.59
CA PRO A 554 2.85 -3.38 -17.89
C PRO A 554 4.30 -3.77 -17.62
N SER A 555 4.54 -4.45 -16.50
CA SER A 555 5.86 -5.01 -16.22
C SER A 555 6.11 -6.21 -17.14
N ARG A 556 7.38 -6.43 -17.49
CA ARG A 556 7.79 -7.56 -18.33
C ARG A 556 7.42 -8.89 -17.68
N LEU A 557 7.59 -9.01 -16.36
CA LEU A 557 7.25 -10.17 -15.58
C LEU A 557 5.75 -10.50 -15.65
N LEU A 558 4.88 -9.49 -15.62
CA LEU A 558 3.44 -9.70 -15.76
C LEU A 558 3.11 -10.29 -17.14
N GLU A 559 3.71 -9.75 -18.21
CA GLU A 559 3.53 -10.25 -19.57
C GLU A 559 4.00 -11.70 -19.70
N GLU A 560 5.18 -12.02 -19.18
CA GLU A 560 5.74 -13.36 -19.19
C GLU A 560 4.83 -14.37 -18.49
N LYS A 561 4.32 -14.06 -17.29
CA LYS A 561 3.43 -14.95 -16.53
C LYS A 561 2.11 -15.21 -17.26
N VAL A 562 1.50 -14.16 -17.80
CA VAL A 562 0.26 -14.28 -18.57
C VAL A 562 0.48 -15.11 -19.84
N SER A 563 1.58 -14.91 -20.56
CA SER A 563 1.90 -15.72 -21.76
C SER A 563 2.10 -17.21 -21.45
N GLN A 564 2.50 -17.54 -20.21
CA GLN A 564 2.65 -18.92 -19.74
C GLN A 564 1.34 -19.52 -19.22
N GLY A 565 0.22 -18.79 -19.29
CA GLY A 565 -1.06 -19.22 -18.72
C GLY A 565 -1.08 -19.25 -17.19
N LYS A 566 -0.11 -18.61 -16.53
CA LYS A 566 -0.03 -18.51 -15.07
C LYS A 566 -0.81 -17.27 -14.64
N LEU A 567 -2.09 -17.44 -14.35
CA LEU A 567 -3.06 -16.38 -14.08
C LEU A 567 -3.36 -16.18 -12.59
N GLY A 568 -2.59 -16.78 -11.68
CA GLY A 568 -2.80 -16.68 -10.25
C GLY A 568 -3.72 -17.78 -9.72
N ARG A 569 -4.58 -17.45 -8.75
CA ARG A 569 -5.43 -18.44 -8.07
C ARG A 569 -6.33 -19.22 -9.03
N LYS A 570 -6.83 -18.56 -10.08
CA LYS A 570 -7.78 -19.17 -11.03
C LYS A 570 -7.16 -20.22 -11.96
N SER A 571 -5.84 -20.22 -12.13
CA SER A 571 -5.10 -21.25 -12.89
C SER A 571 -4.28 -22.17 -11.98
N GLY A 572 -4.39 -22.03 -10.65
CA GLY A 572 -3.57 -22.75 -9.67
C GLY A 572 -2.11 -22.28 -9.57
N GLU A 573 -1.68 -21.33 -10.40
CA GLU A 573 -0.30 -20.82 -10.40
C GLU A 573 -0.23 -19.42 -11.01
N GLY A 574 0.49 -18.50 -10.36
CA GLY A 574 0.81 -17.15 -10.84
C GLY A 574 2.23 -16.76 -10.42
N PHE A 575 2.34 -15.78 -9.53
CA PHE A 575 3.57 -15.50 -8.78
C PHE A 575 3.85 -16.60 -7.75
N TYR A 576 2.80 -17.09 -7.10
CA TYR A 576 2.83 -18.22 -6.19
C TYR A 576 2.08 -19.42 -6.77
N LYS A 577 2.35 -20.60 -6.20
CA LYS A 577 1.56 -21.81 -6.46
C LYS A 577 0.37 -21.84 -5.49
N HIS A 578 -0.81 -22.10 -6.03
CA HIS A 578 -2.07 -22.17 -5.28
C HIS A 578 -2.59 -23.61 -5.33
N LYS A 579 -3.14 -24.07 -4.21
CA LYS A 579 -3.69 -25.42 -4.07
C LYS A 579 -5.15 -25.46 -4.48
#